data_AF-A0A0N4XPV1-F1
#
_entry.id   AF-A0A0N4XPV1-F1
#
_cell.length_a   1.000
_cell.length_b   1.000
_cell.length_c   1.000
_cell.angle_alpha   90.00
_cell.angle_beta   90.00
_cell.angle_gamma   90.00
#
_symmetry.space_group_name_H-M   'P 1'
#
loop_
_entity.id
_entity.type
_entity.pdbx_description
1 polymer ?
#
loop_
_entity_poly.entity_id
_entity_poly.type
_entity_poly.pdbx_seq_one_letter_code
_entity_poly.pdbx_strand_id
1 'polypeptide(L)'
;MTCYKEEIFGPVLVVMEAENLNEATEIINKNPYGNGTAIFTSNGATARKFTNEVDCGQIGVNVPIPVPLPMFSFTGSRGSFRGDMNFYGKAGINFYTQWKTVTQYWNEALTEIKPQMSFPQLK
;
A
#
# COMPACT_ATOMS: atom_id res chain seq x y z
N MET A 1 -20.42 0.39 21.02
CA MET A 1 -20.65 -1.05 21.28
C MET A 1 -19.32 -1.78 21.17
N THR A 2 -18.98 -2.69 22.08
CA THR A 2 -17.70 -3.44 22.03
C THR A 2 -17.58 -4.28 20.76
N CYS A 3 -18.68 -4.94 20.34
CA CYS A 3 -18.76 -5.73 19.12
C CYS A 3 -18.48 -4.95 17.81
N TYR A 4 -18.53 -3.62 17.82
CA TYR A 4 -18.13 -2.78 16.67
C TYR A 4 -16.64 -2.40 16.73
N LYS A 5 -16.10 -2.27 17.94
CA LYS A 5 -14.72 -1.78 18.16
C LYS A 5 -13.69 -2.89 18.01
N GLU A 6 -14.08 -4.13 18.28
CA GLU A 6 -13.21 -5.32 18.26
C GLU A 6 -13.58 -6.25 17.11
N GLU A 7 -12.56 -6.86 16.51
CA GLU A 7 -12.75 -7.80 15.41
C GLU A 7 -13.21 -9.17 15.93
N ILE A 8 -14.38 -9.63 15.47
CA ILE A 8 -15.02 -10.85 16.00
C ILE A 8 -14.43 -12.13 15.38
N PHE A 9 -13.93 -12.09 14.14
CA PHE A 9 -13.45 -13.27 13.40
C PHE A 9 -14.43 -14.45 13.32
N GLY A 10 -15.73 -14.16 13.20
CA GLY A 10 -16.81 -15.16 13.09
C GLY A 10 -17.94 -14.71 12.16
N PRO A 11 -18.97 -15.56 11.95
CA PRO A 11 -20.08 -15.27 11.04
C PRO A 11 -21.08 -14.27 11.66
N VAL A 12 -20.63 -13.03 11.87
CA VAL A 12 -21.43 -11.96 12.49
C VAL A 12 -21.45 -10.73 11.57
N LEU A 13 -22.65 -10.20 11.33
CA LEU A 13 -22.87 -8.93 10.64
C LEU A 13 -23.41 -7.89 11.62
N VAL A 14 -22.73 -6.76 11.76
CA VAL A 14 -23.21 -5.60 12.50
C VAL A 14 -23.71 -4.56 11.50
N VAL A 15 -24.96 -4.13 11.66
CA VAL A 15 -25.57 -3.07 10.84
C VAL A 15 -25.60 -1.79 11.66
N MET A 16 -25.14 -0.70 11.07
CA MET A 16 -25.23 0.64 11.64
C MET A 16 -25.90 1.57 10.64
N GLU A 17 -26.65 2.53 11.14
CA GLU A 17 -27.30 3.55 10.34
C GLU A 17 -26.46 4.83 10.37
N ALA A 18 -26.49 5.57 9.26
CA ALA A 18 -25.92 6.90 9.11
C ALA A 18 -26.89 7.73 8.28
N GLU A 19 -27.04 9.01 8.62
CA GLU A 19 -27.99 9.91 7.96
C GLU A 19 -27.58 10.23 6.52
N ASN A 20 -26.27 10.21 6.24
CA ASN A 20 -25.72 10.57 4.94
C ASN A 20 -24.34 9.94 4.70
N LEU A 21 -23.84 10.08 3.47
CA LEU A 21 -22.55 9.54 3.05
C LEU A 21 -21.38 10.07 3.88
N ASN A 22 -21.40 11.34 4.29
CA ASN A 22 -20.27 11.91 5.04
C ASN A 22 -20.16 11.27 6.42
N GLU A 23 -21.28 11.09 7.10
CA GLU A 23 -21.33 10.42 8.39
C GLU A 23 -20.89 8.95 8.26
N ALA A 24 -21.36 8.23 7.23
CA ALA A 24 -20.93 6.87 6.97
C ALA A 24 -19.41 6.77 6.74
N THR A 25 -18.83 7.70 5.96
CA THR A 25 -17.37 7.77 5.74
C THR A 25 -16.62 8.12 7.02
N GLU A 26 -17.15 9.04 7.83
CA GLU A 26 -16.53 9.42 9.11
C GLU A 26 -16.53 8.26 10.12
N ILE A 27 -17.61 7.48 10.17
CA ILE A 27 -17.69 6.25 10.96
C ILE A 27 -16.58 5.27 10.58
N ILE A 28 -16.35 5.08 9.27
CA ILE A 28 -15.30 4.20 8.75
C ILE A 28 -13.91 4.75 9.10
N ASN A 29 -13.67 6.04 8.85
CA ASN A 29 -12.37 6.68 9.08
C ASN A 29 -11.99 6.77 10.56
N LYS A 30 -12.98 6.79 11.48
CA LYS A 30 -12.76 6.69 12.93
C LYS A 30 -12.37 5.28 13.40
N ASN A 31 -12.56 4.25 12.57
CA ASN A 31 -12.15 2.90 12.91
C ASN A 31 -10.61 2.82 12.92
N PRO A 32 -9.97 2.26 13.97
CA PRO A 32 -8.50 2.14 14.01
C PRO A 32 -7.93 1.26 12.88
N TYR A 33 -8.75 0.45 12.22
CA TYR A 33 -8.39 -0.43 11.13
C TYR A 33 -8.87 0.13 9.78
N GLY A 34 -8.10 -0.11 8.72
CA GLY A 34 -8.30 0.42 7.37
C GLY A 34 -7.91 -0.58 6.28
N ASN A 35 -8.26 -1.85 6.46
CA ASN A 35 -7.89 -2.92 5.53
C ASN A 35 -8.65 -2.79 4.19
N GLY A 36 -9.97 -2.95 4.25
CA GLY A 36 -10.83 -2.92 3.06
C GLY A 36 -12.22 -2.37 3.37
N THR A 37 -12.85 -1.77 2.38
CA THR A 37 -14.21 -1.24 2.45
C THR A 37 -14.91 -1.35 1.10
N ALA A 38 -16.23 -1.25 1.10
CA ALA A 38 -17.02 -1.28 -0.13
C ALA A 38 -18.20 -0.31 -0.06
N ILE A 39 -18.55 0.25 -1.22
CA ILE A 39 -19.77 1.03 -1.42
C ILE A 39 -20.63 0.38 -2.50
N PHE A 40 -21.93 0.28 -2.25
CA PHE A 40 -22.92 -0.18 -3.21
C PHE A 40 -23.78 1.00 -3.66
N THR A 41 -23.62 1.39 -4.92
CA THR A 41 -24.32 2.56 -5.48
C THR A 41 -24.35 2.49 -7.00
N SER A 42 -25.42 3.05 -7.59
CA SER A 42 -25.52 3.30 -9.03
C SER A 42 -25.03 4.70 -9.43
N ASN A 43 -24.70 5.56 -8.46
CA ASN A 43 -24.30 6.95 -8.70
C ASN A 43 -22.77 7.08 -8.73
N GLY A 44 -22.22 7.43 -9.90
CA GLY A 44 -20.78 7.59 -10.09
C GLY A 44 -20.15 8.73 -9.27
N ALA A 45 -20.88 9.83 -9.02
CA ALA A 45 -20.39 10.91 -8.17
C ALA A 45 -20.29 10.48 -6.70
N THR A 46 -21.25 9.67 -6.23
CA THR A 46 -21.21 9.05 -4.90
C THR A 46 -20.03 8.10 -4.77
N ALA A 47 -19.83 7.21 -5.76
CA ALA A 47 -18.70 6.29 -5.78
C ALA A 47 -17.36 7.05 -5.76
N ARG A 48 -17.19 8.06 -6.63
CA ARG A 48 -15.97 8.87 -6.71
C ARG A 48 -15.70 9.63 -5.41
N LYS A 49 -16.75 10.20 -4.80
CA LYS A 49 -16.61 10.91 -3.52
C LYS A 49 -16.13 9.95 -2.43
N PHE A 50 -16.78 8.80 -2.30
CA PHE A 50 -16.41 7.78 -1.32
C PHE A 50 -14.97 7.29 -1.52
N THR A 51 -14.57 6.96 -2.75
CA THR A 51 -13.21 6.47 -3.04
C THR A 51 -12.11 7.49 -2.73
N ASN A 52 -12.43 8.79 -2.77
CA ASN A 52 -11.46 9.86 -2.48
C ASN A 52 -11.39 10.20 -0.99
N GLU A 53 -12.49 10.05 -0.25
CA GLU A 53 -12.62 10.51 1.14
C GLU A 53 -12.41 9.39 2.16
N VAL A 54 -12.64 8.13 1.79
CA VAL A 54 -12.41 7.00 2.68
C VAL A 54 -10.92 6.69 2.81
N ASP A 55 -10.45 6.59 4.03
CA ASP A 55 -9.09 6.16 4.33
C ASP A 55 -9.13 4.64 4.57
N CYS A 56 -9.02 3.85 3.50
CA CYS A 56 -8.87 2.40 3.56
C CYS A 56 -7.93 1.97 2.44
N GLY A 57 -7.16 0.90 2.65
CA GLY A 57 -6.23 0.40 1.64
C GLY A 57 -6.92 -0.14 0.39
N GLN A 58 -7.95 -0.96 0.58
CA GLN A 58 -8.71 -1.60 -0.51
C GLN A 58 -10.14 -1.05 -0.57
N ILE A 59 -10.57 -0.60 -1.74
CA ILE A 59 -11.89 0.03 -1.92
C ILE A 59 -12.64 -0.65 -3.06
N GLY A 60 -13.80 -1.21 -2.76
CA GLY A 60 -14.71 -1.82 -3.73
C GLY A 60 -15.89 -0.92 -4.09
N VAL A 61 -16.20 -0.80 -5.38
CA VAL A 61 -17.45 -0.18 -5.85
C VAL A 61 -18.31 -1.28 -6.44
N ASN A 62 -19.43 -1.60 -5.80
CA ASN A 62 -20.30 -2.73 -6.14
C ASN A 62 -19.59 -4.10 -6.08
N VAL A 63 -18.50 -4.20 -5.31
CA VAL A 63 -17.72 -5.43 -5.05
C VAL A 63 -17.52 -5.55 -3.54
N PRO A 64 -18.09 -6.57 -2.85
CA PRO A 64 -18.08 -6.66 -1.40
C PRO A 64 -16.69 -6.91 -0.80
N ILE A 65 -15.87 -7.68 -1.52
CA ILE A 65 -14.52 -8.09 -1.08
C ILE A 65 -13.54 -7.67 -2.17
N PRO A 66 -12.94 -6.45 -2.07
CA PRO A 66 -12.08 -5.89 -3.11
C PRO A 66 -10.63 -6.39 -3.02
N VAL A 67 -10.44 -7.71 -2.92
CA VAL A 67 -9.09 -8.31 -2.86
C VAL A 67 -8.40 -8.16 -4.21
N PRO A 68 -7.20 -7.53 -4.27
CA PRO A 68 -6.49 -7.34 -5.52
C PRO A 68 -6.01 -8.66 -6.12
N LEU A 69 -5.94 -8.72 -7.46
CA LEU A 69 -5.27 -9.81 -8.15
C LEU A 69 -3.76 -9.79 -7.83
N PRO A 70 -3.05 -10.93 -7.94
CA PRO A 70 -1.64 -11.05 -7.54
C PRO A 70 -0.66 -10.07 -8.20
N MET A 71 -1.02 -9.47 -9.34
CA MET A 71 -0.19 -8.46 -10.02
C MET A 71 -0.30 -7.07 -9.39
N PHE A 72 -1.39 -6.80 -8.66
CA PHE A 72 -1.57 -5.61 -7.84
C PHE A 72 -1.09 -5.89 -6.43
N SER A 73 -0.94 -4.86 -5.60
CA SER A 73 -0.49 -5.03 -4.22
C SER A 73 -1.67 -5.08 -3.26
N PHE A 74 -1.62 -5.97 -2.26
CA PHE A 74 -2.53 -5.93 -1.12
C PHE A 74 -2.21 -4.71 -0.26
N THR A 75 -3.16 -3.81 -0.12
CA THR A 75 -3.01 -2.55 0.60
C THR A 75 -3.81 -2.57 1.90
N GLY A 76 -3.36 -1.78 2.87
CA GLY A 76 -4.11 -1.47 4.09
C GLY A 76 -3.67 -0.11 4.60
N SER A 77 -4.46 0.50 5.47
CA SER A 77 -4.11 1.73 6.18
C SER A 77 -4.29 1.57 7.70
N ARG A 78 -3.77 2.54 8.46
CA ARG A 78 -3.83 2.61 9.92
C ARG A 78 -3.37 1.31 10.60
N GLY A 79 -4.12 0.79 11.57
CA GLY A 79 -3.78 -0.42 12.31
C GLY A 79 -3.74 -1.70 11.47
N SER A 80 -4.20 -1.65 10.21
CA SER A 80 -4.24 -2.82 9.31
C SER A 80 -2.97 -3.03 8.50
N PHE A 81 -2.06 -2.04 8.46
CA PHE A 81 -0.81 -2.18 7.72
C PHE A 81 0.30 -1.37 8.38
N ARG A 82 1.47 -1.98 8.56
CA ARG A 82 2.66 -1.33 9.13
C ARG A 82 3.83 -1.50 8.18
N GLY A 83 4.34 -0.39 7.67
CA GLY A 83 5.41 -0.35 6.68
C GLY A 83 5.06 0.56 5.52
N ASP A 84 5.96 0.62 4.55
CA ASP A 84 5.84 1.39 3.31
C ASP A 84 5.54 0.50 2.09
N MET A 85 6.04 -0.74 2.08
CA MET A 85 5.92 -1.66 0.95
C MET A 85 5.01 -2.87 1.25
N ASN A 86 4.07 -3.11 0.35
CA ASN A 86 3.13 -4.23 0.42
C ASN A 86 3.77 -5.57 -0.01
N PHE A 87 3.18 -6.71 0.40
CA PHE A 87 3.84 -8.02 0.33
C PHE A 87 3.73 -8.80 -1.00
N TYR A 88 2.86 -8.41 -1.95
CA TYR A 88 2.85 -8.97 -3.31
C TYR A 88 2.60 -7.91 -4.39
N GLY A 89 2.67 -8.32 -5.66
CA GLY A 89 2.69 -7.43 -6.81
C GLY A 89 4.03 -6.70 -6.95
N LYS A 90 4.03 -5.55 -7.65
CA LYS A 90 5.24 -4.73 -7.87
C LYS A 90 5.87 -4.22 -6.57
N ALA A 91 5.08 -3.91 -5.56
CA ALA A 91 5.61 -3.49 -4.25
C ALA A 91 6.42 -4.61 -3.58
N GLY A 92 5.98 -5.86 -3.72
CA GLY A 92 6.71 -7.02 -3.20
C GLY A 92 8.09 -7.17 -3.85
N ILE A 93 8.22 -6.89 -5.15
CA ILE A 93 9.52 -6.90 -5.84
C ILE A 93 10.45 -5.86 -5.22
N ASN A 94 9.97 -4.63 -5.01
CA ASN A 94 10.76 -3.58 -4.37
C ASN A 94 11.13 -3.92 -2.92
N PHE A 95 10.26 -4.63 -2.20
CA PHE A 95 10.52 -5.05 -0.82
C PHE A 95 11.61 -6.13 -0.73
N TYR A 96 11.60 -7.09 -1.66
CA TYR A 96 12.56 -8.20 -1.68
C TYR A 96 13.84 -7.89 -2.46
N THR A 97 13.96 -6.71 -3.07
CA THR A 97 15.14 -6.30 -3.85
C THR A 97 15.71 -4.98 -3.33
N GLN A 98 16.91 -4.63 -3.78
CA GLN A 98 17.57 -3.38 -3.42
C GLN A 98 18.11 -2.68 -4.66
N TRP A 99 18.06 -1.35 -4.66
CA TRP A 99 18.63 -0.53 -5.73
C TRP A 99 20.16 -0.62 -5.71
N LYS A 100 20.77 -0.84 -6.87
CA LYS A 100 22.21 -0.76 -7.07
C LYS A 100 22.50 0.20 -8.21
N THR A 101 23.23 1.27 -7.90
CA THR A 101 23.65 2.27 -8.88
C THR A 101 25.10 2.01 -9.29
N VAL A 102 25.34 1.87 -10.60
CA VAL A 102 26.67 1.64 -11.17
C VAL A 102 26.97 2.77 -12.15
N THR A 103 28.09 3.47 -11.93
CA THR A 103 28.63 4.47 -12.87
C THR A 103 29.98 3.95 -13.34
N GLN A 104 30.15 3.83 -14.66
CA GLN A 104 31.38 3.33 -15.27
C GLN A 104 31.85 4.27 -16.37
N TYR A 105 33.16 4.44 -16.46
CA TYR A 105 33.84 5.19 -17.52
C TYR A 105 35.02 4.36 -18.02
N TRP A 106 35.07 4.14 -19.33
CA TRP A 106 36.11 3.36 -19.99
C TRP A 106 36.86 4.29 -20.95
N ASN A 107 38.13 4.56 -20.67
CA ASN A 107 39.02 5.35 -21.54
C ASN A 107 40.06 4.41 -22.17
N GLU A 108 40.03 4.28 -23.50
CA GLU A 108 40.96 3.43 -24.26
C GLU A 108 42.44 3.86 -24.12
N ALA A 109 42.71 5.11 -23.71
CA ALA A 109 44.08 5.54 -23.40
C ALA A 109 44.61 4.99 -22.05
N LEU A 110 43.78 4.33 -21.23
CA LEU A 110 44.18 3.67 -19.98
C LEU A 110 44.54 2.18 -20.18
N THR A 111 44.40 1.66 -21.41
CA THR A 111 44.62 0.23 -21.72
C THR A 111 46.10 -0.19 -21.63
N GLU A 112 47.03 0.78 -21.64
CA GLU A 112 48.48 0.56 -21.46
C GLU A 112 49.03 1.00 -20.09
N ILE A 113 48.21 1.01 -19.03
CA ILE A 113 48.76 1.22 -17.69
C ILE A 113 49.37 -0.10 -17.19
N LYS A 114 50.71 -0.19 -17.17
CA LYS A 114 51.42 -1.27 -16.48
C LYS A 114 50.91 -1.37 -15.03
N PRO A 115 50.58 -2.58 -14.52
CA PRO A 115 50.12 -2.73 -13.14
C PRO A 115 51.19 -2.19 -12.19
N GLN A 116 50.88 -1.07 -11.54
CA GLN A 116 51.77 -0.46 -10.56
C GLN A 116 51.49 -1.11 -9.20
N MET A 117 52.32 -2.08 -8.83
CA MET A 117 52.25 -2.83 -7.56
C MET A 117 52.81 -2.04 -6.37
N SER A 118 53.02 -0.73 -6.52
CA SER A 118 53.59 0.13 -5.48
C SER A 118 52.51 0.56 -4.50
N PHE A 119 52.68 0.23 -3.22
CA PHE A 119 51.82 0.69 -2.14
C PHE A 119 51.89 2.24 -2.02
N PRO A 120 50.77 2.96 -1.83
CA PRO A 120 50.81 4.41 -1.66
C PRO A 120 51.58 4.77 -0.39
N GLN A 121 52.66 5.54 -0.51
CA GLN A 121 53.32 6.16 0.63
C GLN A 121 52.78 7.58 0.80
N LEU A 122 52.19 7.85 1.96
CA LEU A 122 51.84 9.20 2.37
C LEU A 122 53.14 9.99 2.59
N LYS A 123 53.29 11.13 1.91
CA LYS A 123 54.23 12.17 2.30
C LYS A 123 53.52 13.17 3.20
#